data_AF-A0AAV0L9L4-F1
#
_entry.id   AF-A0AAV0L9L4-F1
#
_cell.length_a   1.000
_cell.length_b   1.000
_cell.length_c   1.000
_cell.angle_alpha   90.00
_cell.angle_beta   90.00
_cell.angle_gamma   90.00
#
_symmetry.space_group_name_H-M   'P 1'
#
loop_
_entity.id
_entity.type
_entity.pdbx_description
1 polymer ?
#
loop_
_entity_poly.entity_id
_entity_poly.type
_entity_poly.pdbx_seq_one_letter_code
_entity_poly.pdbx_strand_id
1 'polypeptide(L)'
;MAIVPSKSAKKRRCKVPQSSFLRKKKRKPSKPRSSFHDGQPPAGQSENDSEEVGSEVLEGFKLSFPGLKFEDIQSFEDFSIVIEGLVLDSELTEDVRRKYYKLCCCQNAFLHENLIKGLNFKLIAGVISETISIADAMRGCDLSTSRDEFATWDKTLKATELFGMNVGFLRARLTHLVTLAFDSEDAAKTRRYMEARTERLHIEDEIRNIEAKLVGLKATHERYESDVENLKTRAERYEVRFNREVLAPW
;
A
#
# COMPACT_ATOMS: atom_id res chain seq x y z
N MET A 1 -16.71 -54.86 -23.61
CA MET A 1 -15.72 -54.12 -22.81
C MET A 1 -16.34 -52.80 -22.38
N ALA A 2 -16.41 -52.57 -21.07
CA ALA A 2 -17.19 -51.51 -20.46
C ALA A 2 -16.48 -50.14 -20.54
N ILE A 3 -17.26 -49.09 -20.78
CA ILE A 3 -16.85 -47.69 -20.81
C ILE A 3 -16.96 -47.13 -19.38
N VAL A 4 -15.85 -46.61 -18.85
CA VAL A 4 -15.80 -45.91 -17.55
C VAL A 4 -15.66 -44.41 -17.80
N PRO A 5 -16.57 -43.55 -17.31
CA PRO A 5 -16.37 -42.11 -17.35
C PRO A 5 -15.70 -41.61 -16.04
N SER A 6 -14.56 -40.94 -16.19
CA SER A 6 -13.87 -40.23 -15.11
C SER A 6 -14.49 -38.84 -14.90
N LYS A 7 -14.88 -38.53 -13.66
CA LYS A 7 -15.54 -37.28 -13.26
C LYS A 7 -14.50 -36.20 -12.96
N SER A 8 -14.46 -35.13 -13.75
CA SER A 8 -13.68 -33.91 -13.46
C SER A 8 -14.47 -32.95 -12.57
N ALA A 9 -13.98 -32.67 -11.36
CA ALA A 9 -14.55 -31.68 -10.45
C ALA A 9 -14.23 -30.24 -10.92
N LYS A 10 -15.28 -29.43 -11.12
CA LYS A 10 -15.20 -28.02 -11.51
C LYS A 10 -14.85 -27.15 -10.29
N LYS A 11 -13.67 -26.53 -10.29
CA LYS A 11 -13.28 -25.43 -9.39
C LYS A 11 -14.21 -24.22 -9.60
N ARG A 12 -14.96 -23.84 -8.56
CA ARG A 12 -15.73 -22.58 -8.54
C ARG A 12 -14.79 -21.41 -8.27
N ARG A 13 -14.78 -20.45 -9.19
CA ARG A 13 -14.00 -19.22 -9.17
C ARG A 13 -14.89 -18.11 -8.62
N CYS A 14 -14.53 -17.47 -7.51
CA CYS A 14 -15.30 -16.35 -6.95
C CYS A 14 -15.10 -15.09 -7.80
N LYS A 15 -16.21 -14.52 -8.30
CA LYS A 15 -16.26 -13.23 -9.00
C LYS A 15 -16.42 -12.10 -7.98
N VAL A 16 -15.67 -11.02 -8.16
CA VAL A 16 -15.76 -9.79 -7.35
C VAL A 16 -16.52 -8.71 -8.15
N PRO A 17 -17.55 -8.06 -7.60
CA PRO A 17 -18.13 -6.85 -8.19
C PRO A 17 -17.31 -5.60 -7.82
N GLN A 18 -17.13 -4.73 -8.81
CA GLN A 18 -16.39 -3.46 -8.73
C GLN A 18 -17.17 -2.40 -7.93
N SER A 19 -16.49 -1.64 -7.07
CA SER A 19 -17.07 -0.50 -6.36
C SER A 19 -16.76 0.83 -7.06
N SER A 20 -17.82 1.59 -7.29
CA SER A 20 -17.81 2.93 -7.86
C SER A 20 -17.49 4.01 -6.82
N PHE A 21 -16.72 5.00 -7.28
CA PHE A 21 -16.33 6.25 -6.64
C PHE A 21 -17.46 7.03 -5.95
N LEU A 22 -17.25 7.46 -4.69
CA LEU A 22 -17.92 8.64 -4.15
C LEU A 22 -17.01 9.47 -3.21
N ARG A 23 -17.31 10.78 -3.22
CA ARG A 23 -16.43 11.93 -3.02
C ARG A 23 -16.11 12.24 -1.55
N LYS A 24 -14.87 12.71 -1.34
CA LYS A 24 -14.38 13.43 -0.16
C LYS A 24 -15.23 14.68 0.13
N LYS A 25 -15.54 14.94 1.41
CA LYS A 25 -15.80 16.30 1.89
C LYS A 25 -15.06 16.58 3.20
N LYS A 26 -14.32 17.69 3.18
CA LYS A 26 -13.36 18.17 4.18
C LYS A 26 -14.07 18.85 5.36
N ARG A 27 -13.47 18.79 6.56
CA ARG A 27 -13.53 19.87 7.55
C ARG A 27 -12.12 20.12 8.13
N LYS A 28 -11.80 21.40 8.28
CA LYS A 28 -10.52 21.97 8.72
C LYS A 28 -10.58 22.40 10.21
N PRO A 29 -9.44 22.67 10.85
CA PRO A 29 -9.27 22.65 12.31
C PRO A 29 -9.31 24.05 12.95
N SER A 30 -9.45 24.09 14.28
CA SER A 30 -9.19 25.27 15.11
C SER A 30 -8.13 24.98 16.18
N LYS A 31 -7.30 25.99 16.46
CA LYS A 31 -6.04 25.97 17.23
C LYS A 31 -6.22 26.44 18.70
N PRO A 32 -5.18 26.30 19.56
CA PRO A 32 -5.25 26.35 21.02
C PRO A 32 -4.69 27.65 21.66
N ARG A 33 -4.88 27.80 22.98
CA ARG A 33 -4.19 28.69 23.96
C ARG A 33 -4.62 28.18 25.37
N SER A 34 -3.89 28.27 26.49
CA SER A 34 -2.57 28.82 26.84
C SER A 34 -2.22 28.43 28.30
N SER A 35 -0.92 28.19 28.57
CA SER A 35 -0.09 28.54 29.75
C SER A 35 -0.53 28.37 31.22
N PHE A 36 0.25 27.53 31.93
CA PHE A 36 0.99 27.68 33.22
C PHE A 36 0.33 28.30 34.48
N HIS A 37 0.39 27.58 35.62
CA HIS A 37 1.28 27.88 36.76
C HIS A 37 1.31 26.76 37.84
N ASP A 38 2.52 26.56 38.39
CA ASP A 38 2.93 25.72 39.53
C ASP A 38 2.29 26.11 40.87
N GLY A 39 2.28 25.16 41.82
CA GLY A 39 2.39 25.47 43.26
C GLY A 39 1.51 24.62 44.20
N GLN A 40 2.14 23.72 44.95
CA GLN A 40 1.60 22.93 46.07
C GLN A 40 2.55 23.15 47.29
N PRO A 41 2.21 22.81 48.57
CA PRO A 41 1.02 23.00 49.45
C PRO A 41 1.44 23.76 50.75
N PRO A 42 0.76 23.74 51.94
CA PRO A 42 0.55 22.56 52.82
C PRO A 42 -0.75 22.49 53.67
N ALA A 43 -1.04 21.25 54.11
CA ALA A 43 -1.60 20.77 55.39
C ALA A 43 -2.85 21.40 56.04
N GLY A 44 -3.85 20.55 56.28
CA GLY A 44 -4.93 20.76 57.24
C GLY A 44 -5.88 19.56 57.27
N GLN A 45 -5.95 18.88 58.41
CA GLN A 45 -6.74 17.68 58.71
C GLN A 45 -8.25 17.98 58.74
N SER A 46 -9.11 17.03 58.34
CA SER A 46 -10.46 16.85 58.92
C SER A 46 -11.11 15.57 58.41
N GLU A 47 -11.79 14.87 59.32
CA GLU A 47 -12.46 13.59 59.19
C GLU A 47 -13.68 13.57 58.24
N ASN A 48 -13.79 12.45 57.52
CA ASN A 48 -14.98 11.64 57.23
C ASN A 48 -16.31 12.34 56.91
N ASP A 49 -16.76 12.27 55.66
CA ASP A 49 -18.14 11.85 55.38
C ASP A 49 -18.24 11.10 54.04
N SER A 50 -19.11 10.11 54.07
CA SER A 50 -19.38 9.10 53.07
C SER A 50 -20.28 9.65 51.97
N GLU A 51 -19.79 9.69 50.74
CA GLU A 51 -20.63 9.83 49.55
C GLU A 51 -20.24 8.70 48.60
N GLU A 52 -21.15 7.73 48.50
CA GLU A 52 -21.17 6.60 47.57
C GLU A 52 -21.05 7.11 46.13
N VAL A 53 -19.81 7.27 45.63
CA VAL A 53 -19.58 7.42 44.20
C VAL A 53 -19.81 6.05 43.60
N GLY A 54 -21.02 5.90 43.06
CA GLY A 54 -21.43 4.80 42.19
C GLY A 54 -20.33 4.53 41.19
N SER A 55 -19.50 3.56 41.55
CA SER A 55 -18.48 3.02 40.67
C SER A 55 -19.28 2.35 39.59
N GLU A 56 -19.30 2.95 38.41
CA GLU A 56 -19.88 2.36 37.21
C GLU A 56 -19.32 0.95 37.10
N VAL A 57 -20.14 -0.01 37.52
CA VAL A 57 -19.89 -1.42 37.38
C VAL A 57 -19.64 -1.59 35.90
N LEU A 58 -18.46 -2.10 35.55
CA LEU A 58 -18.11 -2.53 34.22
C LEU A 58 -18.96 -3.77 33.91
N GLU A 59 -20.25 -3.52 33.73
CA GLU A 59 -21.32 -4.47 33.52
C GLU A 59 -21.23 -4.88 32.05
N GLY A 60 -20.56 -5.99 31.77
CA GLY A 60 -20.52 -6.48 30.39
C GLY A 60 -19.63 -7.66 30.03
N PHE A 61 -18.74 -8.14 30.90
CA PHE A 61 -17.82 -9.23 30.52
C PHE A 61 -18.02 -10.50 31.32
N LYS A 62 -19.23 -11.07 31.25
CA LYS A 62 -19.45 -12.51 31.48
C LYS A 62 -20.44 -13.05 30.48
N LEU A 63 -19.98 -13.23 29.24
CA LEU A 63 -20.59 -14.22 28.37
C LEU A 63 -19.64 -15.41 28.34
N SER A 64 -19.95 -16.40 29.17
CA SER A 64 -19.42 -17.76 29.01
C SER A 64 -19.93 -18.28 27.66
N PHE A 65 -19.23 -17.93 26.59
CA PHE A 65 -19.48 -18.52 25.29
C PHE A 65 -19.12 -20.00 25.38
N PRO A 66 -20.03 -20.91 25.00
CA PRO A 66 -19.65 -22.30 24.74
C PRO A 66 -18.46 -22.30 23.79
N GLY A 67 -17.59 -23.31 23.88
CA GLY A 67 -16.46 -23.47 22.95
C GLY A 67 -16.97 -23.68 21.52
N LEU A 68 -17.32 -22.60 20.84
CA LEU A 68 -17.75 -22.58 19.45
C LEU A 68 -16.58 -23.08 18.61
N LYS A 69 -16.83 -24.11 17.81
CA LYS A 69 -15.85 -24.55 16.83
C LYS A 69 -15.96 -23.65 15.61
N PHE A 70 -14.86 -23.49 14.87
CA PHE A 70 -14.89 -22.70 13.65
C PHE A 70 -15.89 -23.26 12.62
N GLU A 71 -16.11 -24.57 12.64
CA GLU A 71 -17.05 -25.31 11.79
C GLU A 71 -18.51 -24.86 11.96
N ASP A 72 -18.85 -24.29 13.12
CA ASP A 72 -20.21 -23.83 13.42
C ASP A 72 -20.51 -22.43 12.85
N ILE A 73 -19.48 -21.71 12.37
CA ILE A 73 -19.60 -20.35 11.84
C ILE A 73 -19.97 -20.38 10.36
N GLN A 74 -21.18 -19.93 10.03
CA GLN A 74 -21.67 -19.90 8.65
C GLN A 74 -21.44 -18.53 7.97
N SER A 75 -21.45 -17.46 8.75
CA SER A 75 -21.44 -16.09 8.25
C SER A 75 -20.53 -15.18 9.08
N PHE A 76 -20.32 -13.95 8.62
CA PHE A 76 -19.54 -12.97 9.39
C PHE A 76 -20.31 -12.52 10.64
N GLU A 77 -21.63 -12.54 10.58
CA GLU A 77 -22.53 -12.17 11.66
C GLU A 77 -22.45 -13.15 12.84
N ASP A 78 -22.08 -14.41 12.57
CA ASP A 78 -21.86 -15.45 13.57
C ASP A 78 -20.40 -15.48 14.09
N PHE A 79 -19.52 -14.66 13.52
CA PHE A 79 -18.10 -14.63 13.85
C PHE A 79 -17.80 -13.62 14.95
N SER A 80 -17.32 -14.12 16.09
CA SER A 80 -16.75 -13.30 17.16
C SER A 80 -15.34 -13.78 17.51
N ILE A 81 -14.47 -12.84 17.87
CA ILE A 81 -13.11 -13.16 18.32
C ILE A 81 -13.17 -13.30 19.84
N VAL A 82 -13.18 -14.54 20.32
CA VAL A 82 -13.32 -14.84 21.75
C VAL A 82 -12.01 -15.42 22.28
N ILE A 83 -11.42 -14.76 23.27
CA ILE A 83 -10.18 -15.20 23.91
C ILE A 83 -10.39 -15.18 25.41
N GLU A 84 -10.17 -16.32 26.06
CA GLU A 84 -10.41 -16.50 27.51
C GLU A 84 -11.84 -16.11 27.95
N GLY A 85 -12.82 -16.28 27.05
CA GLY A 85 -14.21 -15.90 27.30
C GLY A 85 -14.52 -14.41 27.15
N LEU A 86 -13.53 -13.60 26.74
CA LEU A 86 -13.71 -12.18 26.43
C LEU A 86 -13.86 -11.97 24.92
N VAL A 87 -14.87 -11.19 24.53
CA VAL A 87 -15.12 -10.83 23.13
C VAL A 87 -14.26 -9.61 22.77
N LEU A 88 -13.40 -9.76 21.77
CA LEU A 88 -12.43 -8.74 21.33
C LEU A 88 -12.98 -7.80 20.24
N ASP A 89 -14.18 -8.07 19.75
CA ASP A 89 -14.78 -7.41 18.59
C ASP A 89 -14.77 -5.87 18.65
N SER A 90 -14.93 -5.28 19.84
CA SER A 90 -14.95 -3.82 20.03
C SER A 90 -13.59 -3.14 19.85
N GLU A 91 -12.49 -3.89 20.00
CA GLU A 91 -11.12 -3.38 19.87
C GLU A 91 -10.65 -3.31 18.42
N LEU A 92 -11.41 -3.94 17.52
CA LEU A 92 -11.11 -4.00 16.10
C LEU A 92 -12.20 -3.31 15.31
N THR A 93 -11.78 -2.53 14.30
CA THR A 93 -12.75 -1.99 13.34
C THR A 93 -13.42 -3.12 12.56
N GLU A 94 -14.64 -2.88 12.09
CA GLU A 94 -15.39 -3.88 11.34
C GLU A 94 -14.65 -4.36 10.06
N ASP A 95 -13.94 -3.45 9.36
CA ASP A 95 -13.14 -3.81 8.19
C ASP A 95 -12.03 -4.81 8.54
N VAL A 96 -11.30 -4.55 9.63
CA VAL A 96 -10.24 -5.43 10.12
C VAL A 96 -10.84 -6.78 10.50
N ARG A 97 -11.95 -6.80 11.25
CA ARG A 97 -12.63 -8.04 11.63
C ARG A 97 -13.10 -8.85 10.43
N ARG A 98 -13.64 -8.20 9.40
CA ARG A 98 -14.10 -8.84 8.16
C ARG A 98 -12.95 -9.46 7.38
N LYS A 99 -11.82 -8.76 7.30
CA LYS A 99 -10.60 -9.29 6.67
C LYS A 99 -10.03 -10.46 7.48
N TYR A 100 -10.05 -10.36 8.81
CA TYR A 100 -9.63 -11.43 9.69
C TYR A 100 -10.48 -12.67 9.53
N TYR A 101 -11.80 -12.52 9.56
CA TYR A 101 -12.76 -13.60 9.31
C TYR A 101 -12.46 -14.31 7.99
N LYS A 102 -12.28 -13.54 6.90
CA LYS A 102 -11.91 -14.10 5.60
C LYS A 102 -10.61 -14.90 5.65
N LEU A 103 -9.63 -14.45 6.44
CA LEU A 103 -8.36 -15.13 6.60
C LEU A 103 -8.53 -16.44 7.37
N CYS A 104 -9.31 -16.45 8.45
CA CYS A 104 -9.74 -17.67 9.17
C CYS A 104 -10.45 -18.65 8.22
N CYS A 105 -11.38 -18.17 7.38
CA CYS A 105 -12.05 -19.00 6.38
C CYS A 105 -11.08 -19.65 5.38
N CYS A 106 -9.97 -18.98 5.04
CA CYS A 106 -8.97 -19.57 4.13
C CYS A 106 -8.25 -20.77 4.75
N GLN A 107 -8.23 -20.87 6.08
CA GLN A 107 -7.64 -21.98 6.82
C GLN A 107 -8.67 -22.91 7.44
N ASN A 108 -9.96 -22.57 7.36
CA ASN A 108 -11.05 -23.26 8.05
C ASN A 108 -10.78 -23.43 9.56
N ALA A 109 -10.18 -22.40 10.19
CA ALA A 109 -9.80 -22.43 11.60
C ALA A 109 -9.72 -21.02 12.18
N PHE A 110 -9.88 -20.89 13.49
CA PHE A 110 -9.54 -19.67 14.21
C PHE A 110 -8.03 -19.52 14.29
N LEU A 111 -7.49 -18.42 13.76
CA LEU A 111 -6.05 -18.22 13.80
C LEU A 111 -5.52 -17.88 15.20
N HIS A 112 -6.40 -17.57 16.15
CA HIS A 112 -6.09 -17.16 17.50
C HIS A 112 -6.32 -18.25 18.56
N GLU A 113 -6.61 -19.48 18.15
CA GLU A 113 -6.96 -20.59 19.06
C GLU A 113 -5.84 -20.95 20.05
N ASN A 114 -4.59 -20.85 19.62
CA ASN A 114 -3.42 -21.23 20.42
C ASN A 114 -2.68 -20.05 21.04
N LEU A 115 -3.31 -18.86 21.10
CA LEU A 115 -2.70 -17.69 21.70
C LEU A 115 -2.26 -17.95 23.16
N ILE A 116 -1.13 -17.37 23.54
CA ILE A 116 -0.64 -17.43 24.91
C ILE A 116 -1.68 -16.80 25.84
N LYS A 117 -1.97 -17.51 26.93
CA LYS A 117 -2.92 -17.08 27.95
C LYS A 117 -2.40 -15.86 28.73
N GLY A 118 -3.30 -14.99 29.17
CA GLY A 118 -2.99 -13.79 29.93
C GLY A 118 -2.41 -12.63 29.13
N LEU A 119 -2.42 -12.69 27.79
CA LEU A 119 -2.06 -11.55 26.95
C LEU A 119 -3.10 -10.44 27.08
N ASN A 120 -2.64 -9.19 27.14
CA ASN A 120 -3.53 -8.04 27.16
C ASN A 120 -4.35 -7.97 25.85
N PHE A 121 -5.65 -7.73 25.97
CA PHE A 121 -6.56 -7.68 24.82
C PHE A 121 -6.14 -6.66 23.74
N LYS A 122 -5.57 -5.50 24.13
CA LYS A 122 -5.07 -4.51 23.16
C LYS A 122 -3.87 -5.03 22.37
N LEU A 123 -3.00 -5.80 23.03
CA LEU A 123 -1.87 -6.45 22.36
C LEU A 123 -2.37 -7.48 21.35
N ILE A 124 -3.35 -8.29 21.72
CA ILE A 124 -3.97 -9.28 20.83
C ILE A 124 -4.62 -8.58 19.63
N ALA A 125 -5.40 -7.52 19.85
CA ALA A 125 -6.00 -6.73 18.78
C ALA A 125 -4.93 -6.15 17.84
N GLY A 126 -3.80 -5.70 18.40
CA GLY A 126 -2.61 -5.28 17.63
C GLY A 126 -2.03 -6.42 16.79
N VAL A 127 -1.83 -7.60 17.35
CA VAL A 127 -1.32 -8.79 16.65
C VAL A 127 -2.23 -9.21 15.50
N ILE A 128 -3.55 -9.20 15.71
CA ILE A 128 -4.55 -9.49 14.67
C ILE A 128 -4.47 -8.45 13.55
N SER A 129 -4.45 -7.17 13.92
CA SER A 129 -4.36 -6.06 12.95
C SER A 129 -3.10 -6.13 12.11
N GLU A 130 -1.96 -6.43 12.73
CA GLU A 130 -0.67 -6.57 12.04
C GLU A 130 -0.66 -7.78 11.10
N THR A 131 -1.24 -8.91 11.52
CA THR A 131 -1.39 -10.10 10.68
C THR A 131 -2.19 -9.80 9.41
N ILE A 132 -3.25 -8.99 9.53
CA ILE A 132 -4.09 -8.56 8.40
C ILE A 132 -3.34 -7.57 7.51
N SER A 133 -2.63 -6.61 8.10
CA SER A 133 -1.78 -5.66 7.39
C SER A 133 -0.78 -6.38 6.48
N ILE A 134 -0.07 -7.38 7.03
CA ILE A 134 0.88 -8.21 6.27
C ILE A 134 0.15 -9.02 5.19
N ALA A 135 -0.99 -9.63 5.50
CA ALA A 135 -1.75 -10.41 4.51
C ALA A 135 -2.24 -9.54 3.33
N ASP A 136 -2.63 -8.29 3.59
CA ASP A 136 -3.00 -7.32 2.56
C ASP A 136 -1.77 -6.83 1.78
N ALA A 137 -0.65 -6.56 2.46
CA ALA A 137 0.62 -6.20 1.82
C ALA A 137 1.12 -7.31 0.88
N MET A 138 1.08 -8.57 1.30
CA MET A 138 1.40 -9.74 0.47
C MET A 138 0.44 -9.94 -0.72
N ARG A 139 -0.78 -9.37 -0.66
CA ARG A 139 -1.72 -9.39 -1.78
C ARG A 139 -1.45 -8.26 -2.77
N GLY A 140 -0.94 -7.14 -2.28
CA GLY A 140 -0.60 -5.94 -3.07
C GLY A 140 0.85 -5.88 -3.56
N CYS A 141 1.74 -6.73 -3.07
CA CYS A 141 3.14 -6.73 -3.46
C CYS A 141 3.33 -7.13 -4.93
N ASP A 142 4.44 -6.70 -5.50
CA ASP A 142 4.84 -6.97 -6.87
C ASP A 142 6.33 -7.31 -6.95
N LEU A 143 6.85 -7.48 -8.18
CA LEU A 143 8.26 -7.81 -8.41
C LEU A 143 9.23 -6.66 -8.08
N SER A 144 8.72 -5.45 -7.82
CA SER A 144 9.52 -4.30 -7.38
C SER A 144 9.63 -4.21 -5.86
N THR A 145 8.77 -4.94 -5.13
CA THR A 145 8.83 -5.03 -3.66
C THR A 145 10.19 -5.55 -3.22
N SER A 146 10.80 -4.88 -2.25
CA SER A 146 12.17 -5.13 -1.84
C SER A 146 12.30 -6.41 -0.99
N ARG A 147 13.49 -7.03 -1.03
CA ARG A 147 13.79 -8.20 -0.19
C ARG A 147 13.73 -7.87 1.31
N ASP A 148 14.01 -6.62 1.70
CA ASP A 148 13.96 -6.16 3.09
C ASP A 148 12.53 -6.04 3.62
N GLU A 149 11.58 -5.63 2.78
CA GLU A 149 10.14 -5.64 3.14
C GLU A 149 9.67 -7.07 3.40
N PHE A 150 9.99 -8.03 2.51
CA PHE A 150 9.70 -9.44 2.73
C PHE A 150 10.33 -9.97 4.03
N ALA A 151 11.58 -9.59 4.32
CA ALA A 151 12.26 -10.00 5.55
C ALA A 151 11.60 -9.40 6.81
N THR A 152 11.11 -8.17 6.72
CA THR A 152 10.38 -7.52 7.82
C THR A 152 9.06 -8.24 8.08
N TRP A 153 8.30 -8.57 7.03
CA TRP A 153 7.07 -9.35 7.17
C TRP A 153 7.33 -10.74 7.76
N ASP A 154 8.38 -11.45 7.34
CA ASP A 154 8.72 -12.76 7.90
C ASP A 154 9.07 -12.68 9.40
N LYS A 155 9.85 -11.66 9.81
CA LYS A 155 10.17 -11.43 11.23
C LYS A 155 8.92 -11.17 12.05
N THR A 156 8.02 -10.32 11.56
CA THR A 156 6.76 -10.04 12.26
C THR A 156 5.88 -11.28 12.33
N LEU A 157 5.75 -12.05 11.25
CA LEU A 157 4.98 -13.30 11.26
C LEU A 157 5.58 -14.37 12.19
N LYS A 158 6.92 -14.44 12.29
CA LYS A 158 7.58 -15.30 13.29
C LYS A 158 7.23 -14.86 14.71
N ALA A 159 7.24 -13.54 14.98
CA ALA A 159 6.86 -13.02 16.28
C ALA A 159 5.37 -13.28 16.60
N THR A 160 4.46 -13.12 15.64
CA THR A 160 3.03 -13.42 15.85
C THR A 160 2.79 -14.91 16.07
N GLU A 161 3.53 -15.78 15.40
CA GLU A 161 3.49 -17.23 15.65
C GLU A 161 4.01 -17.59 17.05
N LEU A 162 5.04 -16.90 17.54
CA LEU A 162 5.52 -17.07 18.93
C LEU A 162 4.46 -16.68 19.97
N PHE A 163 3.56 -15.74 19.64
CA PHE A 163 2.40 -15.44 20.49
C PHE A 163 1.31 -16.52 20.43
N GLY A 164 1.44 -17.52 19.56
CA GLY A 164 0.49 -18.61 19.39
C GLY A 164 -0.49 -18.44 18.24
N MET A 165 -0.29 -17.44 17.36
CA MET A 165 -1.12 -17.27 16.17
C MET A 165 -0.80 -18.35 15.13
N ASN A 166 -1.84 -18.93 14.53
CA ASN A 166 -1.69 -19.85 13.42
C ASN A 166 -1.46 -19.07 12.11
N VAL A 167 -0.21 -18.67 11.84
CA VAL A 167 0.19 -17.90 10.65
C VAL A 167 1.17 -18.65 9.74
N GLY A 168 1.41 -19.94 9.97
CA GLY A 168 2.34 -20.75 9.19
C GLY A 168 2.04 -20.74 7.69
N PHE A 169 0.76 -20.68 7.30
CA PHE A 169 0.34 -20.58 5.89
C PHE A 169 0.74 -19.24 5.24
N LEU A 170 0.72 -18.12 6.00
CA LEU A 170 1.21 -16.84 5.52
C LEU A 170 2.72 -16.90 5.33
N ARG A 171 3.45 -17.49 6.28
CA ARG A 171 4.90 -17.67 6.17
C ARG A 171 5.27 -18.53 4.95
N ALA A 172 4.58 -19.65 4.73
CA ALA A 172 4.80 -20.49 3.55
C ALA A 172 4.52 -19.74 2.24
N ARG A 173 3.44 -18.96 2.18
CA ARG A 173 3.13 -18.10 1.03
C ARG A 173 4.19 -17.03 0.82
N LEU A 174 4.67 -16.40 1.89
CA LEU A 174 5.72 -15.39 1.86
C LEU A 174 7.02 -15.96 1.29
N THR A 175 7.45 -17.13 1.77
CA THR A 175 8.61 -17.84 1.22
C THR A 175 8.45 -18.12 -0.27
N HIS A 176 7.28 -18.58 -0.70
CA HIS A 176 7.01 -18.81 -2.12
C HIS A 176 7.11 -17.53 -2.96
N LEU A 177 6.57 -16.41 -2.47
CA LEU A 177 6.69 -15.11 -3.14
C LEU A 177 8.15 -14.67 -3.26
N VAL A 178 8.95 -14.83 -2.20
CA VAL A 178 10.39 -14.52 -2.24
C VAL A 178 11.11 -15.38 -3.27
N THR A 179 10.84 -16.69 -3.32
CA THR A 179 11.44 -17.57 -4.33
C THR A 179 11.07 -17.15 -5.74
N LEU A 180 9.80 -16.80 -5.99
CA LEU A 180 9.35 -16.32 -7.29
C LEU A 180 9.99 -14.99 -7.67
N ALA A 181 10.12 -14.05 -6.72
CA ALA A 181 10.64 -12.71 -6.98
C ALA A 181 12.16 -12.64 -7.08
N PHE A 182 12.89 -13.54 -6.41
CA PHE A 182 14.35 -13.41 -6.28
C PHE A 182 15.13 -14.64 -6.71
N ASP A 183 14.66 -15.84 -6.41
CA ASP A 183 15.51 -17.04 -6.43
C ASP A 183 15.27 -17.93 -7.66
N SER A 184 14.19 -17.70 -8.41
CA SER A 184 13.90 -18.43 -9.64
C SER A 184 14.72 -17.94 -10.84
N GLU A 185 15.00 -18.82 -11.80
CA GLU A 185 15.64 -18.43 -13.07
C GLU A 185 14.80 -17.37 -13.81
N ASP A 186 13.48 -17.52 -13.75
CA ASP A 186 12.52 -16.57 -14.33
C ASP A 186 12.56 -15.21 -13.63
N ALA A 187 12.90 -15.14 -12.35
CA ALA A 187 13.12 -13.88 -11.65
C ALA A 187 14.29 -13.09 -12.25
N ALA A 188 15.40 -13.77 -12.52
CA ALA A 188 16.57 -13.14 -13.14
C ALA A 188 16.27 -12.66 -14.57
N LYS A 189 15.57 -13.48 -15.37
CA LYS A 189 15.11 -13.09 -16.71
C LYS A 189 14.18 -11.89 -16.67
N THR A 190 13.23 -11.88 -15.73
CA THR A 190 12.26 -10.79 -15.58
C THR A 190 12.93 -9.49 -15.17
N ARG A 191 13.90 -9.52 -14.24
CA ARG A 191 14.71 -8.34 -13.88
C ARG A 191 15.45 -7.77 -15.08
N ARG A 192 16.20 -8.60 -15.81
CA ARG A 192 16.92 -8.19 -17.02
C ARG A 192 15.99 -7.58 -18.07
N TYR A 193 14.81 -8.17 -18.26
CA TYR A 193 13.79 -7.62 -19.16
C TYR A 193 13.31 -6.25 -18.71
N MET A 194 13.03 -6.07 -17.42
CA MET A 194 12.59 -4.79 -16.86
C MET A 194 13.68 -3.71 -17.01
N GLU A 195 14.94 -4.05 -16.71
CA GLU A 195 16.10 -3.17 -16.91
C GLU A 195 16.27 -2.77 -18.38
N ALA A 196 16.21 -3.74 -19.31
CA ALA A 196 16.30 -3.47 -20.74
C ALA A 196 15.15 -2.59 -21.23
N ARG A 197 13.94 -2.78 -20.68
CA ARG A 197 12.78 -1.94 -20.99
C ARG A 197 12.95 -0.51 -20.49
N THR A 198 13.46 -0.31 -19.28
CA THR A 198 13.71 1.03 -18.74
C THR A 198 14.80 1.75 -19.52
N GLU A 199 15.87 1.05 -19.90
CA GLU A 199 16.95 1.62 -20.72
C GLU A 199 16.42 2.00 -22.11
N ARG A 200 15.59 1.15 -22.71
CA ARG A 200 14.96 1.47 -24.01
C ARG A 200 14.10 2.74 -23.93
N LEU A 201 13.30 2.89 -22.88
CA LEU A 201 12.49 4.10 -22.68
C LEU A 201 13.39 5.34 -22.51
N HIS A 202 14.50 5.22 -21.78
CA HIS A 202 15.46 6.31 -21.63
C HIS A 202 16.06 6.73 -22.98
N ILE A 203 16.49 5.77 -23.80
CA ILE A 203 17.03 6.03 -25.14
C ILE A 203 15.95 6.65 -26.06
N GLU A 204 14.71 6.17 -26.00
CA GLU A 204 13.58 6.75 -26.74
C GLU A 204 13.34 8.23 -26.36
N ASP A 205 13.49 8.59 -25.07
CA ASP A 205 13.40 9.96 -24.59
C ASP A 205 14.56 10.83 -25.10
N GLU A 206 15.78 10.31 -25.11
CA GLU A 206 16.96 11.00 -25.65
C GLU A 206 16.85 11.23 -27.16
N ILE A 207 16.35 10.24 -27.92
CA ILE A 207 16.07 10.38 -29.35
C ILE A 207 15.11 11.55 -29.58
N ARG A 208 13.98 11.57 -28.86
CA ARG A 208 12.98 12.66 -28.97
C ARG A 208 13.59 14.03 -28.63
N ASN A 209 14.45 14.10 -27.62
CA ASN A 209 15.15 15.33 -27.27
C ASN A 209 16.10 15.80 -28.38
N ILE A 210 16.87 14.88 -28.98
CA ILE A 210 17.77 15.21 -30.09
C ILE A 210 16.98 15.62 -31.33
N GLU A 211 15.89 14.94 -31.66
CA GLU A 211 15.00 15.30 -32.77
C GLU A 211 14.44 16.72 -32.60
N ALA A 212 14.01 17.10 -31.39
CA ALA A 212 13.55 18.45 -31.09
C ALA A 212 14.65 19.51 -31.31
N LYS A 213 15.89 19.23 -30.87
CA LYS A 213 17.04 20.10 -31.11
C LYS A 213 17.36 20.23 -32.60
N LEU A 214 17.25 19.13 -33.35
CA LEU A 214 17.49 19.12 -34.79
C LEU A 214 16.46 19.98 -35.54
N VAL A 215 15.18 19.90 -35.16
CA VAL A 215 14.13 20.78 -35.71
C VAL A 215 14.46 22.25 -35.45
N GLY A 216 14.88 22.59 -34.22
CA GLY A 216 15.30 23.94 -33.89
C GLY A 216 16.48 24.43 -34.73
N LEU A 217 17.49 23.58 -34.95
CA LEU A 217 18.67 23.92 -35.76
C LEU A 217 18.33 24.08 -37.25
N LYS A 218 17.38 23.30 -37.78
CA LYS A 218 16.89 23.48 -39.15
C LYS A 218 16.18 24.82 -39.33
N ALA A 219 15.34 25.21 -38.38
CA ALA A 219 14.65 26.50 -38.42
C ALA A 219 15.64 27.68 -38.36
N THR A 220 16.71 27.58 -37.57
CA THR A 220 17.75 28.63 -37.54
C THR A 220 18.56 28.66 -38.83
N HIS A 221 18.84 27.51 -39.44
CA HIS A 221 19.51 27.42 -40.74
C HIS A 221 18.70 28.11 -41.85
N GLU A 222 17.41 27.80 -41.98
CA GLU A 222 16.50 28.43 -42.95
C GLU A 222 16.44 29.96 -42.77
N ARG A 223 16.45 30.43 -41.51
CA ARG A 223 16.51 31.87 -41.21
C ARG A 223 17.79 32.50 -41.76
N TYR A 224 18.95 31.88 -41.51
CA TYR A 224 20.23 32.39 -41.99
C TYR A 224 20.35 32.33 -43.52
N GLU A 225 19.80 31.30 -44.16
CA GLU A 225 19.76 31.22 -45.62
C GLU A 225 18.99 32.40 -46.23
N SER A 226 17.82 32.71 -45.67
CA SER A 226 17.03 33.90 -46.05
C SER A 226 17.80 35.20 -45.80
N ASP A 227 18.46 35.34 -44.65
CA ASP A 227 19.26 36.52 -44.32
C ASP A 227 20.42 36.73 -45.31
N VAL A 228 21.11 35.65 -45.69
CA VAL A 228 22.22 35.69 -46.66
C VAL A 228 21.74 36.13 -48.04
N GLU A 229 20.65 35.56 -48.56
CA GLU A 229 20.10 35.95 -49.86
C GLU A 229 19.60 37.41 -49.85
N ASN A 230 18.98 37.84 -48.75
CA ASN A 230 18.58 39.25 -48.59
C ASN A 230 19.78 40.20 -48.59
N LEU A 231 20.88 39.85 -47.91
CA LEU A 231 22.10 40.64 -47.90
C LEU A 231 22.78 40.68 -49.27
N LYS A 232 22.84 39.54 -49.97
CA LYS A 232 23.38 39.43 -51.32
C LYS A 232 22.65 40.35 -52.30
N THR A 233 21.31 40.30 -52.35
CA THR A 233 20.53 41.20 -53.22
C THR A 233 20.70 42.68 -52.85
N ARG A 234 20.94 43.02 -51.58
CA ARG A 234 21.26 44.38 -51.15
C ARG A 234 22.65 44.82 -51.63
N ALA A 235 23.65 43.93 -51.55
CA ALA A 235 25.01 44.19 -52.00
C ALA A 235 25.06 44.40 -53.52
N GLU A 236 24.44 43.51 -54.30
CA GLU A 236 24.34 43.63 -55.76
C GLU A 236 23.68 44.96 -56.19
N ARG A 237 22.57 45.34 -55.54
CA ARG A 237 21.91 46.64 -55.79
C ARG A 237 22.79 47.83 -55.42
N TYR A 238 23.60 47.72 -54.38
CA TYR A 238 24.53 48.79 -53.99
C TYR A 238 25.65 48.92 -55.01
N GLU A 239 26.24 47.81 -55.46
CA GLU A 239 27.29 47.77 -56.48
C GLU A 239 26.84 48.41 -57.80
N VAL A 240 25.62 48.07 -58.26
CA VAL A 240 25.04 48.69 -59.46
C VAL A 240 24.89 50.21 -59.31
N ARG A 241 24.42 50.69 -58.14
CA ARG A 241 24.30 52.13 -57.88
C ARG A 241 25.66 52.81 -57.82
N PHE A 242 26.63 52.21 -57.13
CA PHE A 242 27.98 52.73 -57.04
C PHE A 242 28.63 52.87 -58.43
N ASN A 243 28.54 51.84 -59.26
CA ASN A 243 29.07 51.87 -60.63
C ASN A 243 28.39 52.92 -61.50
N ARG A 244 27.10 53.19 -61.30
CA ARG A 244 26.39 54.27 -62.00
C ARG A 244 26.97 55.65 -61.64
N GLU A 245 27.23 55.92 -60.36
CA GLU A 245 27.82 57.18 -59.92
C GLU A 245 29.25 57.35 -60.43
N VAL A 246 30.05 56.27 -60.44
CA VAL A 246 31.41 56.27 -61.00
C VAL A 246 31.43 56.63 -62.50
N LEU A 247 30.39 56.25 -63.25
CA LEU A 247 30.28 56.49 -64.68
C LEU A 247 29.54 57.79 -65.03
N ALA A 248 29.06 58.55 -64.05
CA ALA A 248 28.33 59.80 -64.29
C ALA A 248 29.30 60.94 -64.71
N PRO A 249 28.86 61.90 -65.54
CA PRO A 249 29.64 63.09 -65.86
C PRO A 249 29.86 63.97 -64.62
N TRP A 250 31.02 64.63 -64.53
CA TRP A 250 31.40 65.55 -63.45
C TRP A 250 30.60 66.86 -63.46
#